data_AF-A0A1M5JPH0-F1
#
_entry.id   AF-A0A1M5JPH0-F1
#
_cell.length_a   1.000
_cell.length_b   1.000
_cell.length_c   1.000
_cell.angle_alpha   90.00
_cell.angle_beta   90.00
_cell.angle_gamma   90.00
#
_symmetry.space_group_name_H-M   'P 1'
#
loop_
_entity.id
_entity.type
_entity.pdbx_description
1 polymer ?
#
loop_
_entity_poly.entity_id
_entity_poly.type
_entity_poly.pdbx_seq_one_letter_code
_entity_poly.pdbx_strand_id
1 'polypeptide(L)' 'MIMAWFIFNTNSDPTNPLSYTITSGIPSCNLGNNLCAIQTAEGSGNRPILDCSIREEILCALANETPSTNVRLKVL' A
#
# COMPACT_ATOMS: atom_id res chain seq x y z
N MET A 1 -16.71 7.30 0.84
CA MET A 1 -15.49 6.82 0.17
C MET A 1 -15.38 5.33 0.44
N ILE A 2 -15.07 4.52 -0.57
CA ILE A 2 -14.85 3.08 -0.36
C ILE A 2 -13.35 2.83 -0.14
N MET A 3 -13.03 1.98 0.82
CA MET A 3 -11.65 1.56 1.09
C MET A 3 -11.34 0.36 0.20
N ALA A 4 -10.28 0.46 -0.58
CA ALA A 4 -9.82 -0.60 -1.47
C ALA A 4 -8.35 -0.93 -1.19
N TRP A 5 -7.95 -2.17 -1.51
CA TRP A 5 -6.56 -2.59 -1.47
C TRP A 5 -5.89 -2.31 -2.80
N PHE A 6 -4.67 -1.82 -2.72
CA PHE A 6 -3.86 -1.42 -3.85
C PHE A 6 -2.49 -2.08 -3.74
N ILE A 7 -2.18 -2.96 -4.69
CA ILE A 7 -0.91 -3.67 -4.74
C ILE A 7 0.15 -2.74 -5.31
N PHE A 8 1.26 -2.59 -4.60
CA PHE A 8 2.41 -1.82 -5.01
C PHE A 8 3.30 -2.64 -5.94
N ASN A 9 3.65 -2.04 -7.08
CA ASN A 9 4.65 -2.60 -7.98
C ASN A 9 6.04 -2.27 -7.44
N THR A 10 6.78 -3.28 -7.00
CA THR A 10 8.06 -3.15 -6.26
C THR A 10 9.19 -2.41 -6.99
N ASN A 11 9.05 -2.13 -8.28
CA ASN A 11 10.02 -1.41 -9.10
C ASN A 11 9.56 0.01 -9.45
N SER A 12 8.80 0.66 -8.56
CA SER A 12 8.20 1.97 -8.83
C SER A 12 8.25 2.90 -7.61
N ASP A 13 7.73 4.11 -7.74
CA ASP A 13 7.75 5.11 -6.67
C ASP A 13 6.52 4.94 -5.75
N PRO A 14 6.69 4.63 -4.46
CA PRO A 14 5.57 4.45 -3.52
C PRO A 14 4.78 5.74 -3.29
N THR A 15 5.31 6.90 -3.68
CA THR A 15 4.60 8.19 -3.61
C THR A 15 3.75 8.49 -4.84
N ASN A 16 3.86 7.67 -5.89
CA ASN A 16 3.12 7.81 -7.13
C ASN A 16 1.89 6.88 -7.15
N PRO A 17 0.66 7.41 -7.22
CA PRO A 17 -0.55 6.58 -7.28
C PRO A 17 -0.58 5.62 -8.47
N LEU A 18 0.13 5.93 -9.56
CA LEU A 18 0.20 5.08 -10.76
C LEU A 18 1.01 3.79 -10.53
N SER A 19 1.85 3.76 -9.50
CA SER A 19 2.64 2.61 -9.09
C SER A 19 1.84 1.52 -8.39
N TYR A 20 0.54 1.76 -8.23
CA TYR A 20 -0.38 0.87 -7.54
C TYR A 20 -1.49 0.38 -8.45
N THR A 21 -1.86 -0.87 -8.26
CA THR A 21 -2.95 -1.54 -8.98
C THR A 21 -4.04 -1.94 -8.00
N ILE A 22 -5.29 -1.54 -8.26
CA ILE A 22 -6.42 -1.96 -7.43
C ILE A 22 -6.57 -3.48 -7.46
N THR A 23 -6.86 -4.07 -6.31
CA THR A 23 -7.11 -5.51 -6.20
C THR A 23 -8.42 -5.77 -5.45
N SER A 24 -9.09 -6.85 -5.83
CA SER A 24 -10.27 -7.34 -5.13
C SER A 24 -9.84 -8.32 -4.04
N GLY A 25 -10.09 -7.96 -2.79
CA GLY A 25 -9.79 -8.78 -1.61
C GLY A 25 -8.55 -8.33 -0.84
N ILE A 26 -8.29 -9.00 0.28
CA ILE A 26 -7.15 -8.70 1.16
C ILE A 26 -5.90 -9.37 0.58
N PRO A 27 -4.82 -8.61 0.32
CA PRO A 27 -3.54 -9.17 -0.13
C PRO A 27 -2.99 -10.19 0.88
N SER A 28 -2.46 -11.31 0.39
CA SER A 28 -1.90 -12.38 1.24
C SER A 28 -0.51 -12.04 1.82
N CYS A 29 0.08 -10.94 1.39
CA CYS A 29 1.37 -10.48 1.87
C CYS A 29 1.23 -9.86 3.26
N ASN A 30 1.72 -10.58 4.28
CA ASN A 30 1.56 -10.20 5.67
C ASN A 30 2.87 -10.04 6.42
N LEU A 31 4.01 -10.28 5.77
CA LEU A 31 5.33 -10.28 6.39
C LEU A 31 6.40 -9.91 5.36
N GLY A 32 7.41 -9.14 5.78
CA GLY A 32 8.62 -8.87 5.02
C GLY A 32 9.12 -7.44 5.16
N ASN A 33 10.07 -7.06 4.31
CA ASN A 33 10.81 -5.79 4.37
C ASN A 33 10.50 -4.84 3.21
N ASN A 34 9.56 -5.21 2.33
CA ASN A 34 9.18 -4.39 1.18
C ASN A 34 7.68 -4.13 1.14
N LEU A 35 7.32 -2.98 0.58
CA LEU A 35 5.91 -2.61 0.41
C LEU A 35 5.24 -3.61 -0.52
N CYS A 36 4.13 -4.19 -0.06
CA CYS A 36 3.33 -5.08 -0.87
C CYS A 36 2.05 -4.41 -1.35
N ALA A 37 1.27 -3.87 -0.41
CA ALA A 37 -0.01 -3.30 -0.71
C ALA A 37 -0.43 -2.31 0.37
N ILE A 38 -1.31 -1.38 -0.01
CA ILE A 38 -1.87 -0.38 0.88
C ILE A 38 -3.39 -0.40 0.79
N GLN A 39 -4.05 -0.07 1.89
CA GLN A 39 -5.48 0.14 1.95
C GLN A 39 -5.75 1.63 2.11
N THR A 40 -6.48 2.21 1.18
CA THR A 40 -6.85 3.62 1.26
C THR A 40 -8.16 3.85 0.49
N ALA A 41 -8.67 5.07 0.57
CA ALA A 41 -9.78 5.51 -0.25
C ALA A 41 -9.40 5.43 -1.74
N GLU A 42 -10.34 4.93 -2.53
CA GLU A 42 -10.22 4.94 -3.99
C GLU A 42 -10.44 6.36 -4.54
N GLY A 43 -9.42 6.88 -5.22
CA GLY A 43 -9.46 8.13 -5.95
C GLY A 43 -9.79 7.94 -7.43
N SER A 44 -9.63 8.99 -8.21
CA SER A 44 -9.95 8.98 -9.65
C SER A 44 -9.15 7.93 -10.42
N GLY A 45 -9.84 7.16 -11.27
CA GLY A 45 -9.22 6.16 -12.15
C GLY A 45 -8.72 4.91 -11.42
N ASN A 46 -9.39 4.53 -10.32
CA ASN A 46 -9.08 3.36 -9.50
C ASN A 46 -7.65 3.38 -8.95
N ARG A 47 -7.25 4.55 -8.46
CA ARG A 47 -5.93 4.82 -7.89
C ARG A 47 -6.04 5.10 -6.39
N PRO A 48 -5.03 4.73 -5.59
CA PRO A 48 -5.03 5.05 -4.18
C PRO A 48 -4.94 6.56 -3.95
N ILE A 49 -5.68 7.07 -2.97
CA ILE A 49 -5.43 8.40 -2.43
C ILE A 49 -4.23 8.31 -1.48
N LEU A 50 -3.08 8.85 -1.90
CA LEU A 50 -1.85 8.89 -1.12
C LEU A 50 -1.75 10.17 -0.30
N ASP A 51 -2.57 10.29 0.74
CA ASP A 51 -2.50 11.38 1.71
C ASP A 51 -1.28 11.27 2.64
N CYS A 52 -1.08 12.25 3.54
CA CYS A 52 0.04 12.21 4.48
C CYS A 52 -0.06 11.02 5.44
N SER A 53 -1.27 10.64 5.86
CA SER A 53 -1.48 9.57 6.84
C SER A 53 -1.03 8.21 6.30
N ILE A 54 -1.43 7.84 5.07
CA ILE A 54 -1.00 6.56 4.49
C ILE A 54 0.50 6.58 4.16
N ARG A 55 1.07 7.73 3.78
CA ARG A 55 2.52 7.87 3.52
C ARG A 55 3.35 7.65 4.79
N GLU A 56 2.94 8.27 5.90
CA GLU A 56 3.58 8.07 7.21
C GLU A 56 3.44 6.62 7.68
N GLU A 57 2.26 6.02 7.48
CA GLU A 57 2.03 4.61 7.85
C GLU A 57 2.92 3.66 7.03
N ILE A 58 3.10 3.92 5.73
CA ILE A 58 4.03 3.16 4.88
C ILE A 58 5.46 3.26 5.40
N LEU A 59 5.93 4.48 5.70
CA LEU A 59 7.29 4.70 6.21
C LEU A 59 7.49 4.01 7.56
N CYS A 60 6.50 4.10 8.45
CA CYS A 60 6.54 3.45 9.75
C CYS A 60 6.56 1.91 9.63
N ALA A 61 5.73 1.35 8.74
CA ALA A 61 5.69 -0.09 8.49
C ALA A 61 7.02 -0.59 7.91
N LEU A 62 7.60 0.12 6.94
CA LEU A 62 8.88 -0.21 6.34
C LEU A 62 10.04 -0.07 7.34
N ALA A 63 10.08 1.01 8.13
CA ALA A 63 11.13 1.24 9.11
C ALA A 63 11.13 0.22 10.25
N ASN A 64 9.95 -0.27 10.65
CA ASN A 64 9.80 -1.29 11.68
C ASN A 64 9.72 -2.72 11.12
N GLU A 65 9.80 -2.88 9.79
CA GLU A 65 9.58 -4.15 9.08
C GLU A 65 8.30 -4.89 9.53
N THR A 66 7.30 -4.12 9.94
CA THR A 66 6.09 -4.61 10.59
C THR A 66 4.87 -4.07 9.84
N PRO A 67 4.01 -4.94 9.28
CA PRO A 67 2.79 -4.50 8.63
C PRO A 67 1.83 -3.87 9.64
N SER A 68 0.99 -2.96 9.14
CA SER A 68 -0.01 -2.24 9.91
C SER A 68 -1.42 -2.59 9.44
N THR A 69 -2.42 -1.86 9.94
CA THR A 69 -3.81 -2.03 9.52
C THR A 69 -3.98 -1.76 8.02
N ASN A 70 -3.40 -0.67 7.52
CA ASN A 70 -3.56 -0.25 6.13
C ASN A 70 -2.34 -0.56 5.26
N VAL A 71 -1.23 -1.03 5.81
CA VAL A 71 -0.01 -1.31 5.04
C VAL A 71 0.40 -2.76 5.21
N ARG A 72 0.56 -3.44 4.07
CA ARG A 72 1.01 -4.82 3.98
C ARG A 72 2.41 -4.87 3.40
N LEU A 73 3.25 -5.69 4.03
CA LEU A 73 4.62 -5.93 3.60
C LEU A 73 4.76 -7.32 2.98
N LYS A 74 5.71 -7.47 2.06
CA LYS A 74 6.10 -8.75 1.46
C LYS A 74 7.60 -8.97 1.59
N VAL A 75 7.99 -10.22 1.70
CA VAL A 75 9.37 -10.65 1.49
C VAL A 75 9.64 -10.60 -0.02
N LEU A 76 10.79 -10.07 -0.42
CA LEU A 76 11.26 -10.11 -1.82
C LEU A 76 11.72 -11.51 -2.22
#